data_AF-A0A402DVS2-F1
#
_entry.id   AF-A0A402DVS2-F1
#
_cell.length_a   1.000
_cell.length_b   1.000
_cell.length_c   1.000
_cell.angle_alpha   90.00
_cell.angle_beta   90.00
_cell.angle_gamma   90.00
#
_symmetry.space_group_name_H-M   'P 1'
#
loop_
_entity.id
_entity.type
_entity.pdbx_description
1 polymer ?
#
loop_
_entity_poly.entity_id
_entity_poly.type
_entity_poly.pdbx_seq_one_letter_code
_entity_poly.pdbx_strand_id
1 'polypeptide(L)' 'MDGVEITNADVAAARRAWQRAVAGGASEARTCLLYDDLRRVISAQAQQMADDFRLRRSREA' A
#
# COMPACT_ATOMS: atom_id res chain seq x y z
N MET A 1 -0.35 13.90 14.62
CA MET A 1 0.52 13.62 13.46
C MET A 1 -0.41 13.39 12.30
N ASP A 2 -0.29 14.23 11.27
CA ASP A 2 -1.03 14.08 10.02
C ASP A 2 -0.48 12.83 9.31
N GLY A 3 -1.13 11.69 9.55
CA GLY A 3 -0.74 10.43 8.92
C GLY A 3 -1.16 10.49 7.46
N VAL A 4 -0.22 10.25 6.54
CA VAL A 4 -0.53 10.19 5.11
C VAL A 4 -1.58 9.11 4.87
N GLU A 5 -2.78 9.50 4.42
CA GLU A 5 -3.83 8.57 4.03
C GLU A 5 -3.38 7.76 2.81
N ILE A 6 -3.46 6.43 2.91
CA ILE A 6 -3.15 5.52 1.81
C ILE A 6 -4.47 5.04 1.22
N THR A 7 -4.69 5.42 -0.03
CA THR A 7 -5.94 5.13 -0.73
C THR A 7 -5.81 3.88 -1.60
N ASN A 8 -6.95 3.40 -2.09
CA ASN A 8 -6.98 2.36 -3.13
C ASN A 8 -6.24 2.79 -4.41
N ALA A 9 -6.17 4.11 -4.69
CA ALA A 9 -5.45 4.62 -5.84
C ALA A 9 -3.94 4.43 -5.69
N ASP A 10 -3.39 4.59 -4.48
CA ASP A 10 -1.97 4.38 -4.18
C ASP A 10 -1.58 2.91 -4.34
N VAL A 11 -2.40 1.99 -3.83
CA VAL A 11 -2.21 0.54 -4.04
C VAL A 11 -2.27 0.19 -5.53
N ALA A 12 -3.25 0.74 -6.26
CA ALA A 12 -3.37 0.51 -7.69
C ALA A 12 -2.16 1.07 -8.48
N ALA A 13 -1.64 2.23 -8.08
CA ALA A 13 -0.46 2.85 -8.68
C ALA A 13 0.79 1.99 -8.45
N ALA A 14 1.04 1.57 -7.20
CA ALA A 14 2.17 0.70 -6.86
C ALA A 14 2.09 -0.64 -7.60
N ARG A 15 0.89 -1.24 -7.68
CA ARG A 15 0.65 -2.49 -8.42
C ARG A 15 0.95 -2.33 -9.90
N ARG A 16 0.48 -1.23 -10.53
CA ARG A 16 0.76 -0.95 -11.94
C ARG A 16 2.24 -0.72 -12.20
N ALA A 17 2.96 -0.06 -11.27
CA ALA A 17 4.40 0.16 -11.40
C ALA A 17 5.17 -1.16 -11.40
N TRP A 18 4.87 -2.06 -10.45
CA TRP A 18 5.45 -3.40 -10.41
C TRP A 18 5.12 -4.22 -11.65
N GLN A 19 3.84 -4.26 -12.07
CA GLN A 19 3.42 -4.99 -13.27
C GLN A 19 4.11 -4.50 -14.54
N ARG A 20 4.27 -3.18 -14.69
CA ARG A 20 5.00 -2.59 -15.84
C ARG A 20 6.48 -2.98 -15.82
N ALA A 21 7.11 -3.04 -14.66
CA ALA A 21 8.50 -3.48 -14.54
C ALA A 21 8.67 -4.95 -14.95
N VAL A 22 7.77 -5.83 -14.50
CA VAL A 22 7.76 -7.25 -14.88
C VAL A 22 7.53 -7.39 -16.39
N ALA A 23 6.48 -6.77 -16.91
CA ALA A 23 6.12 -6.88 -18.33
C ALA A 23 7.18 -6.24 -19.26
N GLY A 24 7.87 -5.20 -18.79
CA GLY A 24 8.93 -4.52 -19.52
C GLY A 24 10.31 -5.19 -19.42
N GLY A 25 10.43 -6.33 -18.73
CA GLY A 25 11.70 -7.03 -18.57
C GLY A 25 12.73 -6.24 -17.74
N ALA A 26 12.27 -5.45 -16.77
CA ALA A 26 13.18 -4.79 -15.84
C ALA A 26 14.03 -5.81 -15.05
N SER A 27 15.17 -5.37 -14.53
CA SER A 27 16.04 -6.25 -13.74
C SER A 27 15.31 -6.83 -12.52
N GLU A 28 15.74 -8.01 -12.08
CA GLU A 28 15.20 -8.66 -10.89
C GLU A 28 15.27 -7.76 -9.66
N ALA A 29 16.39 -7.05 -9.47
CA ALA A 29 16.57 -6.09 -8.39
C ALA A 29 15.49 -4.99 -8.42
N ARG A 30 15.19 -4.44 -9.60
CA ARG A 30 14.16 -3.40 -9.73
C ARG A 30 12.75 -3.94 -9.51
N THR A 31 12.47 -5.13 -10.00
CA THR A 31 11.19 -5.82 -9.78
C THR A 31 10.98 -6.12 -8.29
N CYS A 32 12.02 -6.57 -7.59
CA CYS A 32 11.99 -6.87 -6.16
C CYS A 32 11.75 -5.61 -5.31
N LEU A 33 12.43 -4.50 -5.64
CA LEU A 33 12.20 -3.21 -4.97
C LEU A 33 10.74 -2.74 -5.12
N LEU A 34 10.21 -2.76 -6.36
CA LEU A 34 8.83 -2.34 -6.61
C LEU A 34 7.79 -3.27 -5.95
N TYR A 35 8.13 -4.54 -5.78
CA TYR A 35 7.30 -5.47 -5.04
C TYR A 35 7.30 -5.18 -3.52
N ASP A 36 8.45 -4.88 -2.93
CA ASP A 36 8.51 -4.49 -1.51
C ASP A 36 7.76 -3.17 -1.28
N ASP A 37 7.87 -2.21 -2.20
CA ASP A 37 7.10 -0.96 -2.16
C ASP A 37 5.58 -1.25 -2.19
N LEU A 38 5.12 -2.08 -3.13
CA LEU A 38 3.71 -2.51 -3.18
C LEU A 38 3.27 -3.15 -1.87
N ARG A 39 4.09 -4.04 -1.30
CA ARG A 39 3.79 -4.72 -0.04
C ARG A 39 3.63 -3.72 1.11
N ARG A 40 4.51 -2.72 1.20
CA ARG A 40 4.44 -1.67 2.24
C ARG A 40 3.16 -0.84 2.13
N VAL A 41 2.77 -0.45 0.91
CA VAL A 41 1.54 0.33 0.68
C VAL A 41 0.30 -0.46 1.10
N ILE A 42 0.21 -1.75 0.74
CA ILE A 42 -0.89 -2.62 1.15
C ILE A 42 -0.95 -2.75 2.69
N SER A 43 0.20 -2.97 3.34
CA SER A 43 0.26 -3.06 4.80
C SER A 43 -0.17 -1.77 5.49
N ALA A 44 0.25 -0.61 4.97
CA ALA A 44 -0.15 0.69 5.50
C ALA A 44 -1.67 0.92 5.38
N GLN A 45 -2.27 0.58 4.23
CA GLN A 45 -3.71 0.68 4.04
C GLN A 45 -4.49 -0.24 5.01
N ALA A 46 -4.03 -1.48 5.18
CA ALA A 46 -4.66 -2.41 6.13
C ALA A 46 -4.58 -1.89 7.58
N GLN A 47 -3.46 -1.28 7.96
CA GLN A 47 -3.30 -0.68 9.27
C GLN A 47 -4.25 0.50 9.48
N GLN A 48 -4.40 1.37 8.47
CA GLN A 48 -5.37 2.48 8.52
C GLN A 48 -6.79 1.99 8.73
N MET A 49 -7.22 0.98 7.98
CA MET A 49 -8.55 0.37 8.16
C MET A 49 -8.74 -0.21 9.58
N ALA A 50 -7.70 -0.84 10.13
CA ALA A 50 -7.73 -1.38 11.48
C ALA A 50 -7.82 -0.26 12.53
N ASP A 51 -7.09 0.85 12.35
CA ASP A 51 -7.15 2.00 13.24
C ASP A 51 -8.49 2.73 13.15
N ASP A 52 -9.04 2.91 11.95
CA ASP A 52 -10.41 3.41 11.73
C ASP A 52 -11.45 2.57 12.47
N PHE A 53 -11.34 1.24 12.37
CA PHE A 53 -12.23 0.32 13.07
C PHE A 53 -12.13 0.48 14.59
N ARG A 54 -10.91 0.56 15.14
CA ARG A 54 -10.69 0.75 16.59
C ARG A 54 -11.25 2.09 17.06
N LEU A 55 -11.05 3.16 16.29
CA LEU A 55 -11.54 4.50 16.61
C LEU A 55 -13.06 4.57 16.59
N ARG A 56 -13.72 3.90 15.64
CA ARG A 56 -15.19 3.82 15.63
C ARG A 56 -15.70 3.10 16.87
N ARG A 57 -15.11 1.95 17.19
CA ARG A 57 -15.48 1.16 18.37
C ARG A 57 -15.28 1.92 19.68
N SER A 58 -14.25 2.75 19.82
CA SER A 58 -14.02 3.53 21.04
C SER A 58 -14.94 4.75 21.18
N ARG A 59 -15.57 5.21 20.08
CA ARG A 59 -16.54 6.32 20.10
C ARG A 59 -17.97 5.86 20.41
N GLU A 60 -18.26 4.57 20.22
CA GLU A 60 -19.56 3.96 20.48
C GLU A 60 -19.70 3.41 21.92
N ALA A 61 -18.62 3.43 22.71
CA ALA A 61 -18.56 2.96 24.10
C ALA A 61 -18.58 4.14 25.10
#